data_AF-A0A496YR98-F1
#
_entry.id   AF-A0A496YR98-F1
#
_cell.length_a   1.000
_cell.length_b   1.000
_cell.length_c   1.000
_cell.angle_alpha   90.00
_cell.angle_beta   90.00
_cell.angle_gamma   90.00
#
_symmetry.space_group_name_H-M   'P 1'
#
loop_
_entity.id
_entity.type
_entity.pdbx_description
1 polymer ?
#
loop_
_entity_poly.entity_id
_entity_poly.type
_entity_poly.pdbx_seq_one_letter_code
_entity_poly.pdbx_strand_id
1 'polypeptide(L)'
;ACVRAEGDKGDNSSYCSFLLGKAYFDKKRYPEAIKYFKRAIDIAPRADSNTYGLLPAWYFWLGRAYSANGQHKEAIAYLKKAVAIAPEQIPDNWWPKWKGRTLQPTKASCYFWLGYAYYNDKQFQEAVNAFKRTINLSSSAPDPYTVLAASYIQLKKYDKAITATKRAIQIKPNSFAYITMGNAYCAKKQFNEAIAAYKKAVEIDPNYSAAFRKLGLTLSVKKDYNGAAQAFKKAAELSPSILSYWTDLAITYYRMGQYYKALDASGKALISGIGAHIRIDSFPRVVKVMPGGPAEAVGMVVGDRITKIDKTSTKGWTLARVIKHLRGPVGTSVILTIHRNGAVFEKHVKRALLPSRETIAALAIRSMAYRRLRKLEEATKEAETAFELDSSNEAAKIAMAATYMDRRNYDRALRLLSGINNSATARILEATAYAKVGDFRQAIDIFRAIPEEKLSSKNVPLWKDRADFLQALKPFIASKMKNAVALKAQGRYKEALIEFGDVLKVADAKELEAVGSEIADIMERAPSAANLSEEARKHSLRGEMLTEQGKFEDAAKEYRKAIQTAPHIAKLYFNAALIHGKLKKYPQAIRYMQTYLLLAPEAPNARAAKDQVYKWQFMMEKEK
;
A
#
# COMPACT_ATOMS: atom_id res chain seq x y z
N ALA A 1 9.62 43.65 -21.71
CA ALA A 1 9.71 45.08 -22.09
C ALA A 1 10.01 45.92 -20.87
N CYS A 2 9.07 46.13 -19.93
CA CYS A 2 9.29 46.98 -18.75
C CYS A 2 10.60 46.71 -17.97
N VAL A 3 10.87 45.45 -17.62
CA VAL A 3 12.11 45.07 -16.88
C VAL A 3 13.41 45.48 -17.59
N ARG A 4 13.40 45.55 -18.93
CA ARG A 4 14.56 46.00 -19.72
C ARG A 4 14.62 47.53 -19.87
N ALA A 5 13.48 48.22 -19.73
CA ALA A 5 13.35 49.65 -19.91
C ALA A 5 13.69 50.43 -18.61
N GLU A 6 13.32 49.91 -17.44
CA GLU A 6 13.48 50.59 -16.14
C GLU A 6 14.88 50.45 -15.50
N GLY A 7 15.82 49.75 -16.13
CA GLY A 7 17.17 49.53 -15.57
C GLY A 7 17.20 48.72 -14.26
N ASP A 8 18.21 48.97 -13.40
CA ASP A 8 18.50 48.20 -12.18
C ASP A 8 18.16 48.92 -10.85
N LYS A 9 17.55 50.11 -10.90
CA LYS A 9 17.24 50.90 -9.70
C LYS A 9 15.82 51.50 -9.77
N GLY A 10 15.22 51.71 -8.60
CA GLY A 10 13.94 52.40 -8.46
C GLY A 10 12.72 51.48 -8.38
N ASP A 11 11.62 52.04 -7.85
CA ASP A 11 10.43 51.28 -7.49
C ASP A 11 9.72 50.64 -8.70
N ASN A 12 9.73 51.30 -9.85
CA ASN A 12 9.18 50.74 -11.10
C ASN A 12 9.96 49.51 -11.55
N SER A 13 11.29 49.51 -11.42
CA SER A 13 12.12 48.35 -11.75
C SER A 13 11.85 47.17 -10.79
N SER A 14 11.67 47.45 -9.50
CA SER A 14 11.24 46.45 -8.51
C SER A 14 9.87 45.87 -8.85
N TYR A 15 8.88 46.72 -9.10
CA TYR A 15 7.52 46.30 -9.44
C TYR A 15 7.46 45.49 -10.75
N CYS A 16 8.14 45.95 -11.81
CA CYS A 16 8.19 45.21 -13.07
C CYS A 16 8.93 43.87 -12.93
N SER A 17 9.97 43.80 -12.10
CA SER A 17 10.62 42.52 -11.76
C SER A 17 9.64 41.57 -11.07
N PHE A 18 8.86 42.07 -10.12
CA PHE A 18 7.83 41.28 -9.45
C PHE A 18 6.78 40.74 -10.41
N LEU A 19 6.22 41.59 -11.29
CA LEU A 19 5.21 41.16 -12.27
C LEU A 19 5.76 40.08 -13.22
N LEU A 20 7.02 40.22 -13.63
CA LEU A 20 7.68 39.20 -14.43
C LEU A 20 7.86 37.89 -13.65
N GLY A 21 8.26 37.97 -12.37
CA GLY A 21 8.30 36.82 -11.47
C GLY A 21 6.95 36.14 -11.33
N LYS A 22 5.87 36.92 -11.20
CA LYS A 22 4.49 36.43 -11.13
C LYS A 22 4.06 35.72 -12.40
N ALA A 23 4.44 36.26 -13.57
CA ALA A 23 4.18 35.61 -14.85
C ALA A 23 4.90 34.27 -14.99
N TYR A 24 6.16 34.17 -14.53
CA TYR A 24 6.88 32.90 -14.49
C TYR A 24 6.26 31.90 -13.50
N PHE A 25 5.84 32.38 -12.33
CA PHE A 25 5.14 31.56 -11.34
C PHE A 25 3.85 30.96 -11.92
N ASP A 26 3.05 31.75 -12.64
CA ASP A 26 1.82 31.27 -13.29
C ASP A 26 2.09 30.25 -14.39
N LYS A 27 3.27 30.33 -15.03
CA LYS A 27 3.78 29.34 -15.99
C LYS A 27 4.49 28.15 -15.34
N LYS A 28 4.45 28.03 -14.00
CA LYS A 28 5.14 26.99 -13.21
C LYS A 28 6.66 26.93 -13.42
N ARG A 29 7.25 28.05 -13.83
CA ARG A 29 8.71 28.24 -14.00
C ARG A 29 9.27 28.83 -12.71
N TYR A 30 9.29 28.01 -11.66
CA TYR A 30 9.59 28.48 -10.29
C TYR A 30 11.01 29.01 -10.10
N PRO A 31 12.08 28.42 -10.68
CA PRO A 31 13.43 28.99 -10.57
C PRO A 31 13.54 30.42 -11.12
N GLU A 32 12.92 30.68 -12.27
CA GLU A 32 12.87 32.01 -12.86
C GLU A 32 11.99 32.95 -12.04
N ALA A 33 10.85 32.47 -11.54
CA ALA A 33 10.00 33.25 -10.64
C ALA A 33 10.78 33.70 -9.39
N ILE A 34 11.51 32.79 -8.74
CA ILE A 34 12.36 33.07 -7.57
C ILE A 34 13.41 34.13 -7.91
N LYS A 35 14.11 33.99 -9.04
CA LYS A 35 15.12 34.96 -9.49
C LYS A 35 14.54 36.37 -9.55
N TYR A 36 13.40 36.55 -10.21
CA TYR A 36 12.80 37.87 -10.40
C TYR A 36 12.11 38.42 -9.15
N PHE A 37 11.55 37.56 -8.31
CA PHE A 37 11.03 37.97 -7.00
C PHE A 37 12.13 38.43 -6.04
N LYS A 38 13.29 37.75 -6.02
CA LYS A 38 14.46 38.23 -5.28
C LYS A 38 14.92 39.59 -5.79
N ARG A 39 15.09 39.72 -7.12
CA ARG A 39 15.46 41.00 -7.74
C ARG A 39 14.50 42.12 -7.34
N ALA A 40 13.20 41.86 -7.27
CA ALA A 40 12.24 42.86 -6.80
C ALA A 40 12.52 43.32 -5.35
N ILE A 41 12.82 42.39 -4.44
CA ILE A 41 13.13 42.69 -3.04
C ILE A 41 14.48 43.40 -2.91
N ASP A 42 15.50 42.97 -3.67
CA ASP A 42 16.85 43.53 -3.59
C ASP A 42 16.91 44.97 -4.16
N ILE A 43 16.07 45.29 -5.15
CA ILE A 43 15.95 46.64 -5.74
C ILE A 43 15.10 47.56 -4.87
N ALA A 44 14.16 47.01 -4.08
CA ALA A 44 13.33 47.81 -3.20
C ALA A 44 14.22 48.58 -2.20
N PRO A 45 14.12 49.92 -2.10
CA PRO A 45 15.01 50.70 -1.26
C PRO A 45 14.94 50.20 0.20
N ARG A 46 16.13 50.01 0.80
CA ARG A 46 16.28 49.70 2.22
C ARG A 46 15.65 50.83 3.03
N ALA A 47 14.74 50.46 3.94
CA ALA A 47 14.26 51.20 5.12
C ALA A 47 14.29 52.74 4.95
N ASP A 48 13.19 53.42 4.62
CA ASP A 48 12.08 53.70 5.54
C ASP A 48 10.72 53.86 4.83
N SER A 49 10.69 53.71 3.51
CA SER A 49 9.47 53.76 2.73
C SER A 49 8.96 52.34 2.48
N ASN A 50 7.76 52.05 2.98
CA ASN A 50 6.99 50.88 2.58
C ASN A 50 6.61 51.05 1.09
N THR A 51 7.54 50.76 0.16
CA THR A 51 7.41 50.76 -1.30
C THR A 51 5.99 50.36 -1.73
N TYR A 52 5.11 51.36 -1.91
CA TYR A 52 3.68 51.21 -2.19
C TYR A 52 2.89 50.18 -1.35
N GLY A 53 3.37 49.76 -0.17
CA GLY A 53 2.73 48.66 0.58
C GLY A 53 2.95 47.26 0.02
N LEU A 54 3.90 47.06 -0.90
CA LEU A 54 4.05 45.83 -1.71
C LEU A 54 5.01 44.79 -1.12
N LEU A 55 5.82 45.18 -0.14
CA LEU A 55 6.78 44.28 0.49
C LEU A 55 6.14 43.00 1.07
N PRO A 56 4.94 43.03 1.69
CA PRO A 56 4.23 41.81 2.10
C PRO A 56 3.94 40.89 0.91
N ALA A 57 3.52 41.43 -0.24
CA ALA A 57 3.29 40.66 -1.45
C ALA A 57 4.59 40.05 -2.00
N TRP A 58 5.69 40.79 -2.02
CA TRP A 58 6.98 40.27 -2.48
C TRP A 58 7.46 39.08 -1.65
N TYR A 59 7.48 39.21 -0.33
CA TYR A 59 7.85 38.11 0.56
C TYR A 59 6.89 36.91 0.45
N PHE A 60 5.59 37.17 0.35
CA PHE A 60 4.57 36.14 0.23
C PHE A 60 4.73 35.31 -1.05
N TRP A 61 4.81 35.97 -2.21
CA TRP A 61 4.93 35.28 -3.50
C TRP A 61 6.30 34.63 -3.68
N LEU A 62 7.38 35.23 -3.16
CA LEU A 62 8.69 34.58 -3.11
C LEU A 62 8.65 33.31 -2.25
N GLY A 63 8.05 33.39 -1.06
CA GLY A 63 7.89 32.24 -0.17
C GLY A 63 7.06 31.12 -0.81
N ARG A 64 5.98 31.47 -1.52
CA ARG A 64 5.18 30.51 -2.30
C ARG A 64 5.97 29.90 -3.47
N ALA A 65 6.79 30.69 -4.16
CA ALA A 65 7.64 30.21 -5.24
C ALA A 65 8.67 29.20 -4.73
N TYR A 66 9.31 29.48 -3.59
CA TYR A 66 10.19 28.55 -2.91
C TYR A 66 9.46 27.27 -2.49
N SER A 67 8.26 27.39 -1.90
CA SER A 67 7.47 26.21 -1.51
C SER A 67 7.11 25.34 -2.71
N ALA A 68 6.75 25.96 -3.85
CA ALA A 68 6.42 25.26 -5.07
C ALA A 68 7.65 24.63 -5.75
N ASN A 69 8.84 25.19 -5.51
CA ASN A 69 10.13 24.67 -5.97
C ASN A 69 10.73 23.60 -5.02
N GLY A 70 10.04 23.22 -3.94
CA GLY A 70 10.52 22.23 -2.96
C GLY A 70 11.50 22.77 -1.90
N GLN A 71 11.76 24.08 -1.89
CA GLN A 71 12.68 24.75 -0.97
C GLN A 71 11.91 25.24 0.27
N HIS A 72 11.51 24.31 1.13
CA HIS A 72 10.56 24.57 2.21
C HIS A 72 11.13 25.46 3.33
N LYS A 73 12.42 25.35 3.65
CA LYS A 73 13.07 26.18 4.68
C LYS A 73 13.13 27.66 4.27
N GLU A 74 13.51 27.93 3.03
CA GLU A 74 13.49 29.28 2.46
C GLU A 74 12.08 29.81 2.38
N ALA A 75 11.10 28.98 1.97
CA ALA A 75 9.69 29.35 1.99
C ALA A 75 9.24 29.81 3.37
N ILE A 76 9.56 29.05 4.43
CA ILE A 76 9.25 29.41 5.83
C ILE A 76 9.87 30.75 6.20
N ALA A 77 11.14 30.98 5.87
CA ALA A 77 11.84 32.21 6.21
C ALA A 77 11.16 33.46 5.61
N TYR A 78 10.81 33.42 4.32
CA TYR A 78 10.15 34.54 3.66
C TYR A 78 8.67 34.67 4.05
N LEU A 79 7.96 33.57 4.30
CA LEU A 79 6.56 33.63 4.77
C LEU A 79 6.47 34.16 6.20
N LYS A 80 7.44 33.90 7.08
CA LYS A 80 7.54 34.55 8.39
C LYS A 80 7.67 36.08 8.25
N LYS A 81 8.55 36.54 7.34
CA LYS A 81 8.68 37.98 7.04
C LYS A 81 7.36 38.55 6.53
N ALA A 82 6.67 37.86 5.62
CA ALA A 82 5.37 38.29 5.13
C ALA A 82 4.30 38.38 6.23
N VAL A 83 4.25 37.42 7.15
CA VAL A 83 3.31 37.42 8.30
C VAL A 83 3.53 38.63 9.21
N ALA A 84 4.79 39.04 9.42
CA ALA A 84 5.12 40.14 10.33
C ALA A 84 4.54 41.48 9.88
N ILE A 85 4.43 41.70 8.57
CA ILE A 85 4.06 43.00 7.98
C ILE A 85 2.75 42.98 7.17
N ALA A 86 2.12 41.82 6.96
CA ALA A 86 0.88 41.73 6.20
C ALA A 86 -0.32 42.30 7.00
N PRO A 87 -1.22 43.07 6.36
CA PRO A 87 -2.39 43.61 7.03
C PRO A 87 -3.46 42.53 7.25
N GLU A 88 -4.30 42.70 8.27
CA GLU A 88 -5.39 41.75 8.53
C GLU A 88 -6.48 41.82 7.45
N GLN A 89 -6.82 43.03 7.03
CA GLN A 89 -7.75 43.32 5.94
C GLN A 89 -7.04 44.10 4.83
N ILE A 90 -7.46 43.88 3.58
CA ILE A 90 -6.92 44.61 2.42
C ILE A 90 -7.89 45.77 2.12
N PRO A 91 -7.43 47.02 1.98
CA PRO A 91 -8.29 48.14 1.59
C PRO A 91 -8.98 47.91 0.24
N ASP A 92 -10.22 48.37 0.08
CA ASP A 92 -11.03 48.13 -1.12
C ASP A 92 -10.42 48.73 -2.41
N ASN A 93 -9.68 49.83 -2.27
CA ASN A 93 -9.01 50.54 -3.36
C ASN A 93 -7.55 50.12 -3.56
N TRP A 94 -7.13 48.98 -3.00
CA TRP A 94 -5.73 48.56 -3.08
C TRP A 94 -5.29 48.23 -4.52
N TRP A 95 -4.24 48.93 -4.96
CA TRP A 95 -3.48 48.71 -6.18
C TRP A 95 -2.09 48.20 -5.79
N PRO A 96 -1.49 47.23 -6.52
CA PRO A 96 -1.82 46.73 -7.85
C PRO A 96 -2.55 45.39 -7.96
N LYS A 97 -3.35 45.26 -9.03
CA LYS A 97 -4.07 44.02 -9.39
C LYS A 97 -3.35 43.29 -10.53
N TRP A 98 -3.27 41.96 -10.45
CA TRP A 98 -2.77 41.09 -11.53
C TRP A 98 -3.91 40.26 -12.11
N LYS A 99 -4.24 40.49 -13.39
CA LYS A 99 -5.39 39.87 -14.05
C LYS A 99 -6.69 40.04 -13.23
N GLY A 100 -6.93 41.25 -12.76
CA GLY A 100 -8.09 41.61 -11.95
C GLY A 100 -8.06 41.15 -10.48
N ARG A 101 -7.01 40.46 -10.03
CA ARG A 101 -6.90 39.97 -8.64
C ARG A 101 -5.88 40.78 -7.82
N THR A 102 -6.25 41.13 -6.59
CA THR A 102 -5.35 41.76 -5.64
C THR A 102 -4.16 40.86 -5.35
N LEU A 103 -2.95 41.43 -5.45
CA LEU A 103 -1.70 40.72 -5.18
C LEU A 103 -1.31 40.71 -3.70
N GLN A 104 -1.84 41.65 -2.92
CA GLN A 104 -1.59 41.74 -1.48
C GLN A 104 -2.18 40.53 -0.76
N PRO A 105 -1.38 39.85 0.09
CA PRO A 105 -1.90 38.83 0.97
C PRO A 105 -2.50 39.48 2.23
N THR A 106 -3.59 38.90 2.74
CA THR A 106 -3.99 39.13 4.13
C THR A 106 -3.05 38.38 5.07
N LYS A 107 -2.97 38.81 6.33
CA LYS A 107 -2.26 38.10 7.40
C LYS A 107 -2.73 36.65 7.52
N ALA A 108 -4.04 36.39 7.38
CA ALA A 108 -4.60 35.05 7.35
C ALA A 108 -4.03 34.19 6.19
N SER A 109 -3.91 34.77 4.99
CA SER A 109 -3.31 34.12 3.82
C SER A 109 -1.84 33.80 4.02
N CYS A 110 -1.08 34.72 4.63
CA CYS A 110 0.32 34.49 4.98
C CYS A 110 0.47 33.33 5.98
N TYR A 111 -0.34 33.29 7.05
CA TYR A 111 -0.35 32.17 7.98
C TYR A 111 -0.74 30.84 7.32
N PHE A 112 -1.68 30.86 6.36
CA PHE A 112 -2.11 29.65 5.66
C PHE A 112 -0.95 29.05 4.85
N TRP A 113 -0.28 29.87 4.05
CA TRP A 113 0.85 29.40 3.25
C TRP A 113 2.08 29.08 4.13
N LEU A 114 2.28 29.78 5.24
CA LEU A 114 3.30 29.43 6.23
C LEU A 114 3.04 28.05 6.84
N GLY A 115 1.78 27.75 7.20
CA GLY A 115 1.38 26.42 7.67
C GLY A 115 1.61 25.33 6.62
N TYR A 116 1.35 25.62 5.34
CA TYR A 116 1.64 24.70 4.24
C TYR A 116 3.14 24.44 4.08
N ALA A 117 3.97 25.48 4.21
CA ALA A 117 5.42 25.36 4.16
C ALA A 117 5.95 24.52 5.34
N TYR A 118 5.46 24.76 6.56
CA TYR A 118 5.78 23.91 7.72
C TYR A 118 5.35 22.46 7.53
N TYR A 119 4.15 22.21 7.00
CA TYR A 119 3.66 20.85 6.73
C TYR A 119 4.59 20.10 5.77
N ASN A 120 5.02 20.75 4.69
CA ASN A 120 5.92 20.13 3.70
C ASN A 120 7.34 19.93 4.25
N ASP A 121 7.81 20.82 5.13
CA ASP A 121 9.07 20.65 5.87
C ASP A 121 8.96 19.63 7.03
N LYS A 122 7.78 19.01 7.22
CA LYS A 122 7.46 18.03 8.28
C LYS A 122 7.43 18.62 9.71
N GLN A 123 7.39 19.94 9.84
CA GLN A 123 7.18 20.67 11.10
C GLN A 123 5.68 20.73 11.43
N PHE A 124 5.10 19.58 11.79
CA PHE A 124 3.64 19.44 11.87
C PHE A 124 2.99 20.22 13.01
N GLN A 125 3.70 20.45 14.11
CA GLN A 125 3.13 21.19 15.25
C GLN A 125 3.08 22.71 14.97
N GLU A 126 4.08 23.22 14.25
CA GLU A 126 4.16 24.58 13.73
C GLU A 126 3.10 24.80 12.64
N ALA A 127 2.89 23.81 11.77
CA ALA A 127 1.80 23.82 10.80
C ALA A 127 0.44 23.94 11.48
N VAL A 128 0.18 23.13 12.52
CA VAL A 128 -1.04 23.23 13.35
C VAL A 128 -1.22 24.64 13.92
N ASN A 129 -0.15 25.23 14.48
CA ASN A 129 -0.21 26.56 15.08
C ASN A 129 -0.52 27.63 14.04
N ALA A 130 0.11 27.56 12.86
CA ALA A 130 -0.13 28.49 11.76
C ALA A 130 -1.56 28.37 11.21
N PHE A 131 -2.07 27.16 10.98
CA PHE A 131 -3.44 26.97 10.50
C PHE A 131 -4.50 27.39 11.52
N LYS A 132 -4.26 27.20 12.82
CA LYS A 132 -5.13 27.76 13.87
C LYS A 132 -5.17 29.28 13.82
N ARG A 133 -4.01 29.94 13.61
CA ARG A 133 -3.96 31.40 13.42
C ARG A 133 -4.73 31.83 12.17
N THR A 134 -4.64 31.09 11.07
CA THR A 134 -5.48 31.33 9.88
C THR A 134 -6.96 31.27 10.22
N ILE A 135 -7.42 30.22 10.91
CA ILE A 135 -8.84 30.02 11.26
C ILE A 135 -9.35 31.14 12.16
N ASN A 136 -8.54 31.59 13.13
CA ASN A 136 -8.91 32.68 14.03
C ASN A 136 -9.05 34.02 13.29
N LEU A 137 -8.25 34.25 12.25
CA LEU A 137 -8.30 35.47 11.43
C LEU A 137 -9.34 35.38 10.30
N SER A 138 -9.68 34.18 9.84
CA SER A 138 -10.63 33.92 8.76
C SER A 138 -11.23 32.51 8.89
N SER A 139 -12.46 32.45 9.40
CA SER A 139 -13.12 31.19 9.75
C SER A 139 -14.03 30.63 8.63
N SER A 140 -14.21 31.35 7.53
CA SER A 140 -15.24 31.08 6.51
C SER A 140 -14.81 30.11 5.40
N ALA A 141 -13.54 29.70 5.34
CA ALA A 141 -13.03 28.77 4.33
C ALA A 141 -12.86 27.34 4.87
N PRO A 142 -13.18 26.29 4.08
CA PRO A 142 -12.99 24.90 4.50
C PRO A 142 -11.52 24.45 4.46
N ASP A 143 -10.69 25.10 3.64
CA ASP A 143 -9.32 24.66 3.37
C ASP A 143 -8.43 24.65 4.63
N PRO A 144 -8.39 25.72 5.47
CA PRO A 144 -7.58 25.74 6.70
C PRO A 144 -7.91 24.59 7.66
N TYR A 145 -9.19 24.23 7.81
CA TYR A 145 -9.62 23.10 8.63
C TYR A 145 -9.15 21.76 8.06
N THR A 146 -9.16 21.62 6.74
CA THR A 146 -8.74 20.37 6.08
C THR A 146 -7.23 20.14 6.22
N VAL A 147 -6.42 21.18 5.99
CA VAL A 147 -4.95 21.07 6.17
C VAL A 147 -4.53 21.01 7.64
N LEU A 148 -5.31 21.62 8.55
CA LEU A 148 -5.18 21.41 9.99
C LEU A 148 -5.43 19.93 10.36
N ALA A 149 -6.48 19.32 9.81
CA ALA A 149 -6.76 17.91 10.01
C ALA A 149 -5.63 17.02 9.48
N ALA A 150 -5.13 17.30 8.27
CA ALA A 150 -3.97 16.59 7.71
C ALA A 150 -2.75 16.67 8.64
N SER A 151 -2.49 17.84 9.23
CA SER A 151 -1.40 18.04 10.20
C SER A 151 -1.63 17.23 11.48
N TYR A 152 -2.87 17.17 11.99
CA TYR A 152 -3.21 16.33 13.14
C TYR A 152 -3.03 14.83 12.86
N ILE A 153 -3.30 14.36 11.64
CA ILE A 153 -3.04 12.96 11.25
C ILE A 153 -1.55 12.63 11.39
N GLN A 154 -0.66 13.51 10.91
CA GLN A 154 0.79 13.31 11.03
C GLN A 154 1.26 13.30 12.50
N LEU A 155 0.62 14.10 13.36
CA LEU A 155 0.83 14.08 14.81
C LEU A 155 0.11 12.94 15.55
N LYS A 156 -0.51 12.00 14.83
CA LYS A 156 -1.32 10.90 15.38
C LYS A 156 -2.50 11.35 16.26
N LYS A 157 -2.94 12.60 16.14
CA LYS A 157 -4.08 13.20 16.87
C LYS A 157 -5.37 12.99 16.07
N TYR A 158 -5.73 11.73 15.83
CA TYR A 158 -6.77 11.37 14.84
C TYR A 158 -8.16 11.90 15.17
N ASP A 159 -8.57 11.95 16.43
CA ASP A 159 -9.88 12.51 16.81
C ASP A 159 -9.97 14.00 16.54
N LYS A 160 -8.89 14.75 16.77
CA LYS A 160 -8.82 16.17 16.40
C LYS A 160 -8.87 16.36 14.88
N ALA A 161 -8.25 15.45 14.13
CA ALA A 161 -8.35 15.46 12.67
C ALA A 161 -9.79 15.24 12.19
N ILE A 162 -10.50 14.26 12.73
CA ILE A 162 -11.90 13.97 12.39
C ILE A 162 -12.79 15.19 12.70
N THR A 163 -12.63 15.80 13.87
CA THR A 163 -13.38 17.02 14.25
C THR A 163 -13.10 18.17 13.29
N ALA A 164 -11.84 18.41 12.93
CA ALA A 164 -11.47 19.44 11.98
C ALA A 164 -12.04 19.17 10.57
N THR A 165 -12.02 17.93 10.08
CA THR A 165 -12.65 17.59 8.80
C THR A 165 -14.16 17.73 8.82
N LYS A 166 -14.84 17.38 9.93
CA LYS A 166 -16.28 17.60 10.07
C LYS A 166 -16.61 19.09 9.97
N ARG A 167 -15.79 19.96 10.58
CA ARG A 167 -15.96 21.41 10.46
C ARG A 167 -15.74 21.91 9.03
N ALA A 168 -14.72 21.42 8.33
CA ALA A 168 -14.49 21.75 6.92
C ALA A 168 -15.70 21.37 6.04
N ILE A 169 -16.24 20.15 6.23
CA ILE A 169 -17.40 19.63 5.49
C ILE A 169 -18.66 20.45 5.79
N GLN A 170 -18.88 20.86 7.05
CA GLN A 170 -20.00 21.73 7.44
C GLN A 170 -19.96 23.09 6.73
N ILE A 171 -18.76 23.68 6.58
CA ILE A 171 -18.59 24.96 5.88
C ILE A 171 -18.88 24.78 4.39
N LYS A 172 -18.21 23.80 3.76
CA LYS A 172 -18.45 23.46 2.36
C LYS A 172 -17.97 22.03 2.08
N PRO A 173 -18.88 21.09 1.77
CA PRO A 173 -18.52 19.75 1.36
C PRO A 173 -17.58 19.78 0.14
N ASN A 174 -16.45 19.08 0.24
CA ASN A 174 -15.51 18.93 -0.87
C ASN A 174 -14.78 17.59 -0.78
N SER A 175 -14.32 17.08 -1.93
CA SER A 175 -13.67 15.77 -2.03
C SER A 175 -12.44 15.65 -1.12
N PHE A 176 -11.62 16.70 -1.02
CA PHE A 176 -10.38 16.70 -0.25
C PHE A 176 -10.62 16.56 1.27
N ALA A 177 -11.66 17.21 1.81
CA ALA A 177 -12.05 17.08 3.21
C ALA A 177 -12.52 15.65 3.54
N TYR A 178 -13.32 15.04 2.67
CA TYR A 178 -13.75 13.65 2.83
C TYR A 178 -12.59 12.65 2.73
N ILE A 179 -11.63 12.86 1.83
CA ILE A 179 -10.42 12.03 1.75
C ILE A 179 -9.59 12.15 3.02
N THR A 180 -9.44 13.37 3.55
CA THR A 180 -8.70 13.60 4.79
C THR A 180 -9.40 12.92 5.97
N MET A 181 -10.73 12.96 6.01
CA MET A 181 -11.53 12.25 7.02
C MET A 181 -11.35 10.73 6.90
N GLY A 182 -11.41 10.21 5.68
CA GLY A 182 -11.14 8.79 5.40
C GLY A 182 -9.74 8.37 5.83
N ASN A 183 -8.71 9.20 5.59
CA ASN A 183 -7.34 8.92 6.04
C ASN A 183 -7.25 8.88 7.57
N ALA A 184 -7.96 9.76 8.29
CA ALA A 184 -8.00 9.75 9.75
C ALA A 184 -8.67 8.48 10.30
N TYR A 185 -9.82 8.07 9.73
CA TYR A 185 -10.48 6.81 10.09
C TYR A 185 -9.63 5.58 9.77
N CYS A 186 -8.96 5.55 8.61
CA CYS A 186 -7.99 4.49 8.28
C CYS A 186 -6.88 4.38 9.32
N ALA A 187 -6.32 5.52 9.78
CA ALA A 187 -5.27 5.53 10.79
C ALA A 187 -5.75 5.01 12.15
N LYS A 188 -7.05 5.16 12.46
CA LYS A 188 -7.73 4.52 13.61
C LYS A 188 -8.17 3.08 13.36
N LYS A 189 -7.88 2.49 12.20
CA LYS A 189 -8.38 1.17 11.75
C LYS A 189 -9.92 1.07 11.66
N GLN A 190 -10.61 2.20 11.60
CA GLN A 190 -12.05 2.32 11.40
C GLN A 190 -12.36 2.28 9.89
N PHE A 191 -12.19 1.10 9.30
CA PHE A 191 -12.17 0.96 7.84
C PHE A 191 -13.53 1.16 7.17
N ASN A 192 -14.65 0.85 7.85
CA ASN A 192 -15.99 1.02 7.28
C ASN A 192 -16.33 2.51 7.14
N GLU A 193 -16.02 3.30 8.16
CA GLU A 193 -16.16 4.75 8.20
C GLU A 193 -15.24 5.41 7.18
N ALA A 194 -14.02 4.91 7.03
CA ALA A 194 -13.10 5.36 5.98
C ALA A 194 -13.66 5.09 4.58
N ILE A 195 -14.21 3.89 4.32
CA ILE A 195 -14.86 3.56 3.04
C ILE A 195 -16.02 4.51 2.76
N ALA A 196 -16.88 4.78 3.74
CA ALA A 196 -17.99 5.72 3.59
C ALA A 196 -17.50 7.14 3.23
N ALA A 197 -16.46 7.62 3.90
CA ALA A 197 -15.84 8.91 3.59
C ALA A 197 -15.24 8.95 2.18
N TYR A 198 -14.50 7.92 1.75
CA TYR A 198 -13.94 7.88 0.40
C TYR A 198 -15.01 7.74 -0.69
N LYS A 199 -16.10 7.01 -0.44
CA LYS A 199 -17.26 6.96 -1.35
C LYS A 199 -17.84 8.36 -1.56
N LYS A 200 -18.07 9.13 -0.48
CA LYS A 200 -18.49 10.53 -0.58
C LYS A 200 -17.50 11.40 -1.35
N ALA A 201 -16.20 11.17 -1.19
CA ALA A 201 -15.19 11.90 -1.94
C ALA A 201 -15.24 11.67 -3.46
N VAL A 202 -15.45 10.42 -3.90
CA VAL A 202 -15.58 10.09 -5.34
C VAL A 202 -16.94 10.47 -5.92
N GLU A 203 -17.99 10.54 -5.09
CA GLU A 203 -19.28 11.11 -5.48
C GLU A 203 -19.18 12.61 -5.77
N ILE A 204 -18.44 13.35 -4.93
CA ILE A 204 -18.25 14.81 -5.09
C ILE A 204 -17.31 15.15 -6.25
N ASP A 205 -16.23 14.39 -6.42
CA ASP A 205 -15.30 14.55 -7.53
C ASP A 205 -15.02 13.20 -8.23
N PRO A 206 -15.81 12.85 -9.26
CA PRO A 206 -15.69 11.58 -9.96
C PRO A 206 -14.46 11.50 -10.87
N ASN A 207 -13.70 12.60 -11.02
CA ASN A 207 -12.48 12.65 -11.83
C ASN A 207 -11.22 12.57 -10.97
N TYR A 208 -11.34 12.52 -9.63
CA TYR A 208 -10.18 12.46 -8.76
C TYR A 208 -9.66 11.05 -8.54
N SER A 209 -8.72 10.63 -9.39
CA SER A 209 -8.18 9.25 -9.39
C SER A 209 -7.56 8.80 -8.06
N ALA A 210 -6.94 9.71 -7.30
CA ALA A 210 -6.35 9.40 -6.00
C ALA A 210 -7.41 8.98 -4.95
N ALA A 211 -8.62 9.53 -5.03
CA ALA A 211 -9.74 9.16 -4.15
C ALA A 211 -10.17 7.70 -4.39
N PHE A 212 -10.31 7.31 -5.66
CA PHE A 212 -10.58 5.92 -6.04
C PHE A 212 -9.49 4.96 -5.56
N ARG A 213 -8.21 5.34 -5.66
CA ARG A 213 -7.14 4.50 -5.10
C ARG A 213 -7.27 4.31 -3.60
N LYS A 214 -7.55 5.38 -2.83
CA LYS A 214 -7.75 5.29 -1.37
C LYS A 214 -8.92 4.39 -1.00
N LEU A 215 -10.01 4.49 -1.75
CA LEU A 215 -11.16 3.58 -1.63
C LEU A 215 -10.75 2.13 -1.89
N GLY A 216 -10.07 1.85 -3.01
CA GLY A 216 -9.63 0.50 -3.39
C GLY A 216 -8.66 -0.14 -2.40
N LEU A 217 -7.70 0.62 -1.86
CA LEU A 217 -6.77 0.15 -0.83
C LEU A 217 -7.52 -0.25 0.44
N THR A 218 -8.50 0.54 0.85
CA THR A 218 -9.28 0.29 2.07
C THR A 218 -10.21 -0.91 1.91
N LEU A 219 -10.87 -1.05 0.75
CA LEU A 219 -11.67 -2.22 0.40
C LEU A 219 -10.80 -3.49 0.36
N SER A 220 -9.57 -3.40 -0.15
CA SER A 220 -8.61 -4.51 -0.15
C SER A 220 -8.23 -4.96 1.27
N VAL A 221 -8.04 -4.03 2.21
CA VAL A 221 -7.80 -4.35 3.64
C VAL A 221 -8.99 -5.09 4.24
N LYS A 222 -10.21 -4.67 3.87
CA LYS A 222 -11.46 -5.35 4.23
C LYS A 222 -11.72 -6.65 3.46
N LYS A 223 -10.80 -7.05 2.56
CA LYS A 223 -10.89 -8.23 1.71
C LYS A 223 -12.12 -8.21 0.78
N ASP A 224 -12.67 -7.03 0.51
CA ASP A 224 -13.61 -6.81 -0.58
C ASP A 224 -12.83 -6.55 -1.87
N TYR A 225 -12.35 -7.63 -2.46
CA TYR A 225 -11.51 -7.55 -3.66
C TYR A 225 -12.31 -7.15 -4.91
N ASN A 226 -13.61 -7.45 -4.95
CA ASN A 226 -14.48 -7.01 -6.05
C ASN A 226 -14.61 -5.48 -6.06
N GLY A 227 -15.00 -4.89 -4.92
CA GLY A 227 -15.09 -3.45 -4.77
C GLY A 227 -13.72 -2.76 -4.98
N ALA A 228 -12.65 -3.37 -4.47
CA ALA A 228 -11.30 -2.86 -4.69
C ALA A 228 -10.89 -2.84 -6.16
N ALA A 229 -11.16 -3.91 -6.91
CA ALA A 229 -10.83 -3.98 -8.33
C ALA A 229 -11.60 -2.93 -9.14
N GLN A 230 -12.87 -2.68 -8.84
CA GLN A 230 -13.65 -1.62 -9.49
C GLN A 230 -13.04 -0.24 -9.21
N ALA A 231 -12.69 0.06 -7.95
CA ALA A 231 -12.10 1.33 -7.57
C ALA A 231 -10.72 1.54 -8.23
N PHE A 232 -9.84 0.53 -8.20
CA PHE A 232 -8.53 0.63 -8.85
C PHE A 232 -8.62 0.75 -10.37
N LYS A 233 -9.55 0.02 -11.01
CA LYS A 233 -9.82 0.15 -12.44
C LYS A 233 -10.21 1.58 -12.79
N LYS A 234 -11.13 2.19 -12.04
CA LYS A 234 -11.53 3.59 -12.27
C LYS A 234 -10.37 4.56 -12.04
N ALA A 235 -9.55 4.36 -11.01
CA ALA A 235 -8.34 5.16 -10.79
C ALA A 235 -7.38 5.09 -11.98
N ALA A 236 -7.14 3.88 -12.49
CA ALA A 236 -6.26 3.61 -13.62
C ALA A 236 -6.79 4.19 -14.95
N GLU A 237 -8.11 4.15 -15.18
CA GLU A 237 -8.75 4.77 -16.35
C GLU A 237 -8.64 6.31 -16.32
N LEU A 238 -8.81 6.92 -15.15
CA LEU A 238 -8.68 8.37 -14.96
C LEU A 238 -7.24 8.86 -15.06
N SER A 239 -6.25 8.03 -14.72
CA SER A 239 -4.83 8.40 -14.78
C SER A 239 -3.97 7.23 -15.25
N PRO A 240 -4.02 6.87 -16.55
CA PRO A 240 -3.36 5.67 -17.08
C PRO A 240 -1.83 5.69 -16.96
N SER A 241 -1.23 6.86 -16.80
CA SER A 241 0.21 7.05 -16.64
C SER A 241 0.73 6.68 -15.25
N ILE A 242 -0.14 6.55 -14.24
CA ILE A 242 0.26 6.20 -12.87
C ILE A 242 0.32 4.68 -12.73
N LEU A 243 1.50 4.11 -12.98
CA LEU A 243 1.73 2.65 -13.03
C LEU A 243 1.25 1.91 -11.78
N SER A 244 1.43 2.52 -10.60
CA SER A 244 1.02 1.91 -9.34
C SER A 244 -0.48 1.61 -9.25
N TYR A 245 -1.35 2.30 -10.00
CA TYR A 245 -2.79 2.00 -10.03
C TYR A 245 -3.06 0.68 -10.76
N TRP A 246 -2.35 0.43 -11.86
CA TRP A 246 -2.38 -0.84 -12.58
C TRP A 246 -1.78 -1.98 -11.76
N THR A 247 -0.71 -1.71 -11.00
CA THR A 247 -0.14 -2.69 -10.05
C THR A 247 -1.13 -3.06 -8.95
N ASP A 248 -1.79 -2.09 -8.32
CA ASP A 248 -2.80 -2.34 -7.28
C ASP A 248 -3.97 -3.17 -7.84
N LEU A 249 -4.41 -2.87 -9.07
CA LEU A 249 -5.42 -3.65 -9.77
C LEU A 249 -4.96 -5.09 -10.06
N ALA A 250 -3.72 -5.27 -10.54
CA ALA A 250 -3.15 -6.59 -10.83
C ALA A 250 -3.03 -7.47 -9.59
N ILE A 251 -2.54 -6.90 -8.46
CA ILE A 251 -2.50 -7.58 -7.16
C ILE A 251 -3.91 -8.01 -6.74
N THR A 252 -4.89 -7.15 -6.94
CA THR A 252 -6.28 -7.44 -6.57
C THR A 252 -6.86 -8.57 -7.41
N TYR A 253 -6.71 -8.55 -8.74
CA TYR A 253 -7.10 -9.66 -9.59
C TYR A 253 -6.37 -10.96 -9.26
N TYR A 254 -5.08 -10.88 -8.92
CA TYR A 254 -4.31 -12.04 -8.47
C TYR A 254 -4.92 -12.64 -7.20
N ARG A 255 -5.23 -11.82 -6.18
CA ARG A 255 -5.89 -12.25 -4.94
C ARG A 255 -7.27 -12.88 -5.17
N MET A 256 -7.97 -12.46 -6.22
CA MET A 256 -9.25 -13.05 -6.64
C MET A 256 -9.08 -14.34 -7.45
N GLY A 257 -7.85 -14.76 -7.77
CA GLY A 257 -7.57 -15.91 -8.63
C GLY A 257 -7.79 -15.64 -10.13
N GLN A 258 -8.04 -14.39 -10.52
CA GLN A 258 -8.26 -13.99 -11.92
C GLN A 258 -6.91 -13.72 -12.62
N TYR A 259 -6.11 -14.77 -12.79
CA TYR A 259 -4.69 -14.66 -13.19
C TYR A 259 -4.47 -13.99 -14.55
N TYR A 260 -5.31 -14.26 -15.55
CA TYR A 260 -5.20 -13.61 -16.87
C TYR A 260 -5.46 -12.10 -16.80
N LYS A 261 -6.46 -11.65 -16.01
CA LYS A 261 -6.68 -10.22 -15.77
C LYS A 261 -5.56 -9.59 -14.96
N ALA A 262 -4.96 -10.34 -14.03
CA ALA A 262 -3.77 -9.88 -13.32
C ALA A 262 -2.58 -9.68 -14.28
N LEU A 263 -2.38 -10.58 -15.25
CA LEU A 263 -1.35 -10.45 -16.29
C LEU A 263 -1.59 -9.24 -17.22
N ASP A 264 -2.84 -8.99 -17.63
CA ASP A 264 -3.19 -7.80 -18.43
C ASP A 264 -2.94 -6.49 -17.65
N ALA A 265 -3.46 -6.40 -16.42
CA ALA A 265 -3.30 -5.20 -15.60
C ALA A 265 -1.82 -4.96 -15.23
N SER A 266 -1.07 -6.00 -14.86
CA SER A 266 0.35 -5.87 -14.58
C SER A 266 1.14 -5.51 -15.84
N GLY A 267 0.77 -6.00 -17.02
CA GLY A 267 1.35 -5.59 -18.29
C GLY A 267 1.22 -4.08 -18.56
N LYS A 268 0.08 -3.48 -18.20
CA LYS A 268 -0.15 -2.02 -18.26
C LYS A 268 0.65 -1.24 -17.20
N ALA A 269 1.08 -1.91 -16.13
CA ALA A 269 1.99 -1.34 -15.14
C ALA A 269 3.47 -1.41 -15.56
N LEU A 270 3.80 -2.13 -16.64
CA LEU A 270 5.16 -2.18 -17.16
C LEU A 270 5.39 -1.06 -18.17
N ILE A 271 6.63 -0.59 -18.21
CA ILE A 271 7.07 0.34 -19.25
C ILE A 271 7.71 -0.50 -20.33
N SER A 272 7.23 -0.38 -21.57
CA SER A 272 7.93 -0.88 -22.74
C SER A 272 8.55 0.27 -23.52
N GLY A 273 9.60 -0.01 -24.28
CA GLY A 273 10.19 0.98 -25.16
C GLY A 273 11.53 0.50 -25.72
N ILE A 274 12.30 1.45 -26.22
CA ILE A 274 13.59 1.18 -26.86
C ILE A 274 14.77 1.16 -25.89
N GLY A 275 14.60 1.51 -24.62
CA GLY A 275 15.72 1.52 -23.66
C GLY A 275 16.71 2.67 -23.87
N ALA A 276 16.23 3.82 -24.35
CA ALA A 276 17.01 5.05 -24.46
C ALA A 276 16.32 6.21 -23.73
N HIS A 277 17.10 7.00 -22.99
CA HIS A 277 16.65 8.26 -22.43
C HIS A 277 16.86 9.38 -23.43
N ILE A 278 15.83 10.20 -23.59
CA ILE A 278 15.76 11.22 -24.63
C ILE A 278 15.65 12.61 -23.98
N ARG A 279 16.47 13.53 -24.46
CA ARG A 279 16.30 14.97 -24.23
C ARG A 279 15.81 15.63 -25.52
N ILE A 280 15.02 16.69 -25.39
CA ILE A 280 14.53 17.45 -26.55
C ILE A 280 15.37 18.71 -26.74
N ASP A 281 16.04 18.77 -27.88
CA ASP A 281 16.60 20.00 -28.45
C ASP A 281 15.72 20.39 -29.67
N SER A 282 16.30 20.77 -30.81
CA SER A 282 15.56 20.89 -32.09
C SER A 282 15.04 19.53 -32.62
N PHE A 283 15.72 18.46 -32.22
CA PHE A 283 15.40 17.06 -32.46
C PHE A 283 15.58 16.26 -31.15
N PRO A 284 14.92 15.11 -31.01
CA PRO A 284 15.17 14.18 -29.92
C PRO A 284 16.62 13.69 -29.94
N ARG A 285 17.32 13.80 -28.81
CA ARG A 285 18.70 13.37 -28.64
C ARG A 285 18.81 12.31 -27.56
N VAL A 286 19.52 11.23 -27.85
CA VAL A 286 19.85 10.18 -26.89
C VAL A 286 20.85 10.74 -25.89
N VAL A 287 20.49 10.73 -24.61
CA VAL A 287 21.35 11.18 -23.51
C VAL A 287 21.84 10.03 -22.62
N LYS A 288 21.17 8.88 -22.69
CA LYS A 288 21.59 7.65 -22.03
C LYS A 288 21.01 6.45 -22.76
N VAL A 289 21.79 5.39 -22.90
CA VAL A 289 21.35 4.10 -23.40
C VAL A 289 21.36 3.12 -22.23
N MET A 290 20.32 2.32 -22.09
CA MET A 290 20.23 1.26 -21.08
C MET A 290 21.15 0.10 -21.50
N PRO A 291 22.13 -0.29 -20.67
CA PRO A 291 22.95 -1.48 -20.93
C PRO A 291 22.08 -2.74 -21.06
N GLY A 292 22.39 -3.60 -22.03
CA GLY A 292 21.60 -4.77 -22.42
C GLY A 292 20.23 -4.43 -23.04
N GLY A 293 19.91 -3.15 -23.23
CA GLY A 293 18.61 -2.69 -23.72
C GLY A 293 18.48 -2.71 -25.24
N PRO A 294 17.25 -2.59 -25.79
CA PRO A 294 17.02 -2.69 -27.23
C PRO A 294 17.79 -1.68 -28.08
N ALA A 295 17.95 -0.45 -27.58
CA ALA A 295 18.70 0.61 -28.24
C ALA A 295 20.19 0.27 -28.32
N GLU A 296 20.76 -0.32 -27.27
CA GLU A 296 22.16 -0.77 -27.29
C GLU A 296 22.35 -1.93 -28.26
N ALA A 297 21.42 -2.89 -28.27
CA ALA A 297 21.47 -4.07 -29.15
C ALA A 297 21.52 -3.73 -30.64
N VAL A 298 21.01 -2.56 -31.05
CA VAL A 298 21.08 -2.07 -32.43
C VAL A 298 22.18 -1.01 -32.63
N GLY A 299 23.03 -0.80 -31.63
CA GLY A 299 24.18 0.10 -31.67
C GLY A 299 23.84 1.59 -31.57
N MET A 300 22.75 1.96 -30.90
CA MET A 300 22.50 3.36 -30.54
C MET A 300 23.45 3.79 -29.42
N VAL A 301 23.89 5.05 -29.45
CA VAL A 301 24.81 5.61 -28.46
C VAL A 301 24.37 6.99 -27.98
N VAL A 302 24.98 7.45 -26.89
CA VAL A 302 24.78 8.82 -26.39
C VAL A 302 25.20 9.83 -27.46
N GLY A 303 24.37 10.84 -27.68
CA GLY A 303 24.58 11.87 -28.71
C GLY A 303 23.77 11.67 -29.99
N ASP A 304 23.29 10.44 -30.24
CA ASP A 304 22.46 10.12 -31.41
C ASP A 304 21.23 11.03 -31.51
N ARG A 305 21.04 11.63 -32.69
CA ARG A 305 19.88 12.49 -32.97
C ARG A 305 18.84 11.72 -33.77
N ILE A 306 17.67 11.49 -33.20
CA ILE A 306 16.58 10.76 -33.87
C ILE A 306 15.81 11.76 -34.75
N THR A 307 16.06 11.78 -36.06
CA THR A 307 15.43 12.74 -36.99
C THR A 307 14.08 12.27 -37.52
N LYS A 308 13.85 10.95 -37.58
CA LYS A 308 12.55 10.37 -37.92
C LYS A 308 12.22 9.17 -37.01
N ILE A 309 10.92 8.99 -36.74
CA ILE A 309 10.35 7.80 -36.11
C ILE A 309 9.25 7.29 -37.04
N ASP A 310 9.35 6.03 -37.49
CA ASP A 310 8.44 5.40 -38.44
C ASP A 310 8.17 6.32 -39.65
N LYS A 311 9.26 6.76 -40.30
CA LYS A 311 9.29 7.71 -41.43
C LYS A 311 8.81 9.14 -41.15
N THR A 312 8.26 9.41 -39.97
CA THR A 312 7.76 10.74 -39.60
C THR A 312 8.86 11.59 -38.98
N SER A 313 9.06 12.81 -39.50
CA SER A 313 10.03 13.77 -38.97
C SER A 313 9.69 14.15 -37.52
N THR A 314 10.70 14.11 -36.65
CA THR A 314 10.59 14.44 -35.22
C THR A 314 10.95 15.90 -34.90
N LYS A 315 11.22 16.72 -35.93
CA LYS A 315 11.56 18.14 -35.75
C LYS A 315 10.43 18.85 -34.99
N GLY A 316 10.79 19.53 -33.90
CA GLY A 316 9.83 20.27 -33.07
C GLY A 316 8.86 19.40 -32.24
N TRP A 317 9.06 18.08 -32.18
CA TRP A 317 8.24 17.24 -31.31
C TRP A 317 8.53 17.50 -29.83
N THR A 318 7.47 17.46 -29.02
CA THR A 318 7.60 17.47 -27.56
C THR A 318 8.09 16.12 -27.06
N LEU A 319 8.70 16.10 -25.86
CA LEU A 319 9.18 14.87 -25.23
C LEU A 319 8.05 13.84 -25.08
N ALA A 320 6.86 14.29 -24.69
CA ALA A 320 5.69 13.43 -24.55
C ALA A 320 5.31 12.76 -25.88
N ARG A 321 5.35 13.50 -26.99
CA ARG A 321 5.06 12.94 -28.33
C ARG A 321 6.11 11.92 -28.74
N VAL A 322 7.39 12.20 -28.51
CA VAL A 322 8.49 11.27 -28.81
C VAL A 322 8.34 9.97 -28.01
N ILE A 323 8.17 10.09 -26.69
CA ILE A 323 7.98 8.92 -25.81
C ILE A 323 6.79 8.09 -26.28
N LYS A 324 5.66 8.72 -26.66
CA LYS A 324 4.48 8.01 -27.16
C LYS A 324 4.79 7.11 -28.36
N HIS A 325 5.67 7.52 -29.28
CA HIS A 325 6.02 6.73 -30.48
C HIS A 325 7.15 5.73 -30.23
N LEU A 326 8.08 6.03 -29.31
CA LEU A 326 9.13 5.09 -28.93
C LEU A 326 8.61 3.94 -28.05
N ARG A 327 7.48 4.14 -27.36
CA ARG A 327 6.77 3.11 -26.61
C ARG A 327 5.76 2.38 -27.50
N GLY A 328 5.30 1.22 -27.04
CA GLY A 328 4.39 0.35 -27.79
C GLY A 328 4.44 -1.09 -27.26
N PRO A 329 3.57 -1.99 -27.72
CA PRO A 329 3.52 -3.37 -27.22
C PRO A 329 4.90 -4.05 -27.33
N VAL A 330 5.26 -4.83 -26.31
CA VAL A 330 6.51 -5.59 -26.31
C VAL A 330 6.57 -6.49 -27.53
N GLY A 331 7.73 -6.55 -28.19
CA GLY A 331 7.95 -7.35 -29.39
C GLY A 331 7.66 -6.63 -30.71
N THR A 332 6.94 -5.50 -30.69
CA THR A 332 6.79 -4.64 -31.88
C THR A 332 8.06 -3.85 -32.16
N SER A 333 8.29 -3.48 -33.42
CA SER A 333 9.45 -2.68 -33.81
C SER A 333 9.10 -1.22 -34.05
N VAL A 334 10.10 -0.35 -33.90
CA VAL A 334 10.07 1.05 -34.34
C VAL A 334 11.28 1.30 -35.24
N ILE A 335 11.06 2.02 -36.34
CA ILE A 335 12.14 2.39 -37.26
C ILE A 335 12.60 3.80 -36.91
N LEU A 336 13.88 3.92 -36.55
CA LEU A 336 14.50 5.20 -36.19
C LEU A 336 15.50 5.61 -37.27
N THR A 337 15.34 6.81 -37.80
CA THR A 337 16.40 7.46 -38.57
C THR A 337 17.24 8.30 -37.61
N ILE A 338 18.52 7.96 -37.49
CA ILE A 338 19.46 8.55 -36.55
C ILE A 338 20.56 9.28 -37.30
N HIS A 339 20.89 10.50 -36.86
CA HIS A 339 22.07 11.23 -37.32
C HIS A 339 23.15 11.21 -36.24
N ARG A 340 24.35 10.79 -36.62
CA ARG A 340 25.54 10.73 -35.76
C ARG A 340 26.74 11.23 -36.57
N ASN A 341 27.37 12.32 -36.12
CA ASN A 341 28.58 12.90 -36.74
C ASN A 341 28.47 13.10 -38.27
N GLY A 342 27.31 13.55 -38.76
CA GLY A 342 27.06 13.77 -40.19
C GLY A 342 26.56 12.54 -40.96
N ALA A 343 26.75 11.33 -40.44
CA ALA A 343 26.23 10.10 -41.04
C ALA A 343 24.79 9.81 -40.60
N VAL A 344 24.03 9.15 -41.49
CA VAL A 344 22.63 8.77 -41.28
C VAL A 344 22.53 7.25 -41.16
N PHE A 345 21.86 6.78 -40.12
CA PHE A 345 21.63 5.38 -39.82
C PHE A 345 20.14 5.10 -39.71
N GLU A 346 19.69 3.98 -40.28
CA GLU A 346 18.36 3.45 -39.99
C GLU A 346 18.48 2.30 -38.99
N LYS A 347 17.75 2.38 -37.88
CA LYS A 347 17.76 1.37 -36.81
C LYS A 347 16.36 0.82 -36.59
N HIS A 348 16.25 -0.50 -36.69
CA HIS A 348 15.01 -1.24 -36.44
C HIS A 348 15.03 -1.73 -35.00
N VAL A 349 14.38 -1.00 -34.11
CA VAL A 349 14.48 -1.26 -32.66
C VAL A 349 13.25 -2.02 -32.19
N LYS A 350 13.46 -3.27 -31.75
CA LYS A 350 12.39 -4.08 -31.17
C LYS A 350 12.09 -3.59 -29.74
N ARG A 351 10.88 -3.12 -29.49
CA ARG A 351 10.47 -2.65 -28.16
C ARG A 351 10.49 -3.81 -27.18
N ALA A 352 11.20 -3.62 -26.06
CA ALA A 352 11.22 -4.58 -24.97
C ALA A 352 10.64 -3.96 -23.71
N LEU A 353 10.45 -4.80 -22.70
CA LEU A 353 10.23 -4.32 -21.35
C LEU A 353 11.43 -3.50 -20.89
N LEU A 354 11.17 -2.39 -20.22
CA LEU A 354 12.18 -1.55 -19.59
C LEU A 354 12.07 -1.78 -18.09
N PRO A 355 12.79 -2.78 -17.55
CA PRO A 355 12.75 -3.07 -16.13
C PRO A 355 13.24 -1.85 -15.35
N SER A 356 12.45 -1.42 -14.37
CA SER A 356 12.79 -0.33 -13.46
C SER A 356 12.35 -0.69 -12.05
N ARG A 357 12.86 0.03 -11.05
CA ARG A 357 12.45 -0.19 -9.66
C ARG A 357 10.93 -0.02 -9.45
N GLU A 358 10.28 0.82 -10.27
CA GLU A 358 8.83 1.04 -10.21
C GLU A 358 8.03 -0.18 -10.73
N THR A 359 8.63 -1.03 -11.56
CA THR A 359 7.95 -2.19 -12.17
C THR A 359 8.12 -3.49 -11.38
N ILE A 360 8.97 -3.53 -10.35
CA ILE A 360 9.29 -4.75 -9.59
C ILE A 360 8.03 -5.47 -9.09
N ALA A 361 7.11 -4.72 -8.47
CA ALA A 361 5.87 -5.31 -7.95
C ALA A 361 4.99 -5.91 -9.06
N ALA A 362 4.96 -5.30 -10.25
CA ALA A 362 4.23 -5.82 -11.39
C ALA A 362 4.88 -7.11 -11.94
N LEU A 363 6.21 -7.13 -12.09
CA LEU A 363 6.97 -8.33 -12.49
C LEU A 363 6.78 -9.48 -11.50
N ALA A 364 6.88 -9.21 -10.19
CA ALA A 364 6.65 -10.21 -9.16
C ALA A 364 5.25 -10.81 -9.23
N ILE A 365 4.21 -9.98 -9.43
CA ILE A 365 2.83 -10.48 -9.58
C ILE A 365 2.64 -11.26 -10.87
N ARG A 366 3.30 -10.87 -11.97
CA ARG A 366 3.29 -11.64 -13.22
C ARG A 366 3.91 -13.00 -13.04
N SER A 367 5.08 -13.06 -12.41
CA SER A 367 5.73 -14.32 -12.06
C SER A 367 4.78 -15.24 -11.28
N MET A 368 4.19 -14.70 -10.22
CA MET A 368 3.24 -15.44 -9.37
C MET A 368 1.97 -15.87 -10.12
N ALA A 369 1.47 -15.07 -11.07
CA ALA A 369 0.33 -15.41 -11.91
C ALA A 369 0.66 -16.51 -12.93
N TYR A 370 1.81 -16.40 -13.62
CA TYR A 370 2.30 -17.43 -14.54
C TYR A 370 2.51 -18.77 -13.82
N ARG A 371 3.06 -18.73 -12.60
CA ARG A 371 3.21 -19.91 -11.73
C ARG A 371 1.89 -20.63 -11.51
N ARG A 372 0.82 -19.86 -11.21
CA ARG A 372 -0.54 -20.39 -11.02
C ARG A 372 -1.18 -20.91 -12.30
N LEU A 373 -0.73 -20.44 -13.45
CA LEU A 373 -1.11 -20.93 -14.78
C LEU A 373 -0.21 -22.06 -15.29
N ARG A 374 0.72 -22.58 -14.47
CA ARG A 374 1.70 -23.62 -14.83
C ARG A 374 2.67 -23.23 -15.96
N LYS A 375 2.87 -21.93 -16.17
CA LYS A 375 3.83 -21.34 -17.12
C LYS A 375 5.15 -21.02 -16.42
N LEU A 376 5.92 -22.07 -16.10
CA LEU A 376 7.04 -21.97 -15.15
C LEU A 376 8.26 -21.22 -15.71
N GLU A 377 8.49 -21.29 -17.03
CA GLU A 377 9.58 -20.57 -17.69
C GLU A 377 9.35 -19.06 -17.66
N GLU A 378 8.15 -18.62 -18.05
CA GLU A 378 7.76 -17.21 -17.96
C GLU A 378 7.74 -16.74 -16.51
N ALA A 379 7.27 -17.57 -15.58
CA ALA A 379 7.30 -17.25 -14.16
C ALA A 379 8.72 -17.01 -13.64
N THR A 380 9.66 -17.86 -14.05
CA THR A 380 11.07 -17.78 -13.67
C THR A 380 11.71 -16.52 -14.23
N LYS A 381 11.53 -16.25 -15.52
CA LYS A 381 12.06 -15.07 -16.19
C LYS A 381 11.61 -13.76 -15.53
N GLU A 382 10.32 -13.65 -15.21
CA GLU A 382 9.76 -12.45 -14.58
C GLU A 382 10.27 -12.28 -13.13
N ALA A 383 10.46 -13.38 -12.39
CA ALA A 383 11.03 -13.33 -11.04
C ALA A 383 12.52 -12.93 -11.06
N GLU A 384 13.30 -13.50 -11.96
CA GLU A 384 14.73 -13.20 -12.13
C GLU A 384 14.91 -11.73 -12.50
N THR A 385 14.14 -11.23 -13.48
CA THR A 385 14.16 -9.81 -13.85
C THR A 385 13.82 -8.90 -12.67
N ALA A 386 12.81 -9.26 -11.86
CA ALA A 386 12.43 -8.50 -10.68
C ALA A 386 13.54 -8.50 -9.61
N PHE A 387 14.23 -9.63 -9.44
CA PHE A 387 15.27 -9.83 -8.43
C PHE A 387 16.59 -9.17 -8.82
N GLU A 388 16.96 -9.18 -10.09
CA GLU A 388 18.13 -8.47 -10.62
C GLU A 388 18.01 -6.95 -10.46
N LEU A 389 16.80 -6.40 -10.60
CA LEU A 389 16.54 -4.97 -10.41
C LEU A 389 16.79 -4.50 -8.97
N ASP A 390 16.38 -5.31 -8.00
CA ASP A 390 16.56 -5.06 -6.57
C ASP A 390 16.38 -6.35 -5.78
N SER A 391 17.50 -7.01 -5.47
CA SER A 391 17.53 -8.26 -4.72
C SER A 391 17.12 -8.08 -3.25
N SER A 392 17.04 -6.84 -2.75
CA SER A 392 16.56 -6.54 -1.40
C SER A 392 15.03 -6.46 -1.32
N ASN A 393 14.35 -6.28 -2.46
CA ASN A 393 12.90 -6.10 -2.52
C ASN A 393 12.14 -7.37 -2.11
N GLU A 394 11.24 -7.25 -1.13
CA GLU A 394 10.47 -8.40 -0.61
C GLU A 394 9.63 -9.10 -1.68
N ALA A 395 8.98 -8.35 -2.59
CA ALA A 395 8.12 -8.95 -3.61
C ALA A 395 8.95 -9.75 -4.63
N ALA A 396 10.13 -9.24 -5.01
CA ALA A 396 11.07 -9.94 -5.87
C ALA A 396 11.61 -11.21 -5.20
N LYS A 397 12.02 -11.13 -3.93
CA LYS A 397 12.46 -12.30 -3.14
C LYS A 397 11.39 -13.38 -3.07
N ILE A 398 10.15 -13.02 -2.77
CA ILE A 398 9.03 -13.97 -2.68
C ILE A 398 8.78 -14.64 -4.03
N ALA A 399 8.74 -13.87 -5.12
CA ALA A 399 8.55 -14.43 -6.46
C ALA A 399 9.69 -15.38 -6.85
N MET A 400 10.94 -14.99 -6.58
CA MET A 400 12.12 -15.82 -6.86
C MET A 400 12.17 -17.09 -6.00
N ALA A 401 11.85 -16.98 -4.71
CA ALA A 401 11.75 -18.14 -3.84
C ALA A 401 10.67 -19.11 -4.32
N ALA A 402 9.51 -18.60 -4.76
CA ALA A 402 8.44 -19.43 -5.30
C ALA A 402 8.88 -20.21 -6.56
N THR A 403 9.69 -19.62 -7.45
CA THR A 403 10.20 -20.34 -8.63
C THR A 403 11.30 -21.34 -8.26
N TYR A 404 12.07 -21.10 -7.19
CA TYR A 404 12.96 -22.12 -6.64
C TYR A 404 12.19 -23.30 -6.03
N MET A 405 11.07 -23.04 -5.35
CA MET A 405 10.18 -24.10 -4.84
C MET A 405 9.68 -25.01 -5.97
N ASP A 406 9.25 -24.44 -7.09
CA ASP A 406 8.77 -25.22 -8.24
C ASP A 406 9.89 -26.07 -8.88
N ARG A 407 11.13 -25.57 -8.86
CA ARG A 407 12.35 -26.27 -9.30
C ARG A 407 12.94 -27.21 -8.24
N ARG A 408 12.25 -27.42 -7.11
CA ARG A 408 12.69 -28.25 -5.97
C ARG A 408 14.01 -27.80 -5.33
N ASN A 409 14.38 -26.54 -5.49
CA ASN A 409 15.58 -25.96 -4.87
C ASN A 409 15.21 -25.28 -3.54
N TYR A 410 14.88 -26.11 -2.55
CA TYR A 410 14.31 -25.64 -1.27
C TYR A 410 15.30 -24.83 -0.45
N ASP A 411 16.60 -25.14 -0.48
CA ASP A 411 17.62 -24.39 0.27
C ASP A 411 17.75 -22.95 -0.19
N ARG A 412 17.75 -22.71 -1.52
CA ARG A 412 17.77 -21.36 -2.07
C ARG A 412 16.47 -20.62 -1.77
N ALA A 413 15.32 -21.30 -1.83
CA ALA A 413 14.05 -20.70 -1.44
C ALA A 413 14.06 -20.27 0.04
N LEU A 414 14.54 -21.13 0.94
CA LEU A 414 14.63 -20.85 2.38
C LEU A 414 15.52 -19.64 2.66
N ARG A 415 16.69 -19.52 2.02
CA ARG A 415 17.58 -18.35 2.18
C ARG A 415 16.93 -17.02 1.79
N LEU A 416 16.04 -17.03 0.79
CA LEU A 416 15.33 -15.83 0.35
C LEU A 416 14.12 -15.49 1.23
N LEU A 417 13.47 -16.51 1.78
CA LEU A 417 12.27 -16.36 2.62
C LEU A 417 12.62 -16.06 4.07
N SER A 418 13.77 -16.54 4.55
CA SER A 418 14.24 -16.29 5.91
C SER A 418 14.33 -14.79 6.17
N GLY A 419 13.59 -14.31 7.17
CA GLY A 419 13.53 -12.89 7.54
C GLY A 419 12.30 -12.13 7.02
N ILE A 420 11.50 -12.70 6.09
CA ILE A 420 10.28 -12.05 5.61
C ILE A 420 9.08 -12.39 6.52
N ASN A 421 9.00 -11.72 7.66
CA ASN A 421 8.00 -12.03 8.70
C ASN A 421 6.62 -11.40 8.46
N ASN A 422 6.55 -10.33 7.66
CA ASN A 422 5.31 -9.55 7.51
C ASN A 422 4.36 -10.11 6.44
N SER A 423 4.86 -10.97 5.54
CA SER A 423 4.09 -11.54 4.43
C SER A 423 3.59 -12.95 4.76
N ALA A 424 2.26 -13.13 4.78
CA ALA A 424 1.67 -14.46 4.97
C ALA A 424 2.06 -15.43 3.84
N THR A 425 2.14 -14.94 2.59
CA THR A 425 2.60 -15.76 1.46
C THR A 425 4.03 -16.24 1.66
N ALA A 426 4.94 -15.37 2.08
CA ALA A 426 6.33 -15.75 2.33
C ALA A 426 6.43 -16.82 3.42
N ARG A 427 5.72 -16.61 4.54
CA ARG A 427 5.70 -17.53 5.69
C ARG A 427 5.13 -18.90 5.35
N ILE A 428 4.08 -18.96 4.52
CA ILE A 428 3.53 -20.24 4.07
C ILE A 428 4.52 -20.95 3.12
N LEU A 429 5.15 -20.22 2.19
CA LEU A 429 6.15 -20.81 1.31
C LEU A 429 7.35 -21.34 2.10
N GLU A 430 7.78 -20.61 3.14
CA GLU A 430 8.87 -20.99 4.05
C GLU A 430 8.51 -22.28 4.80
N ALA A 431 7.31 -22.31 5.41
CA ALA A 431 6.80 -23.50 6.09
C ALA A 431 6.71 -24.71 5.13
N THR A 432 6.23 -24.50 3.91
CA THR A 432 6.17 -25.56 2.88
C THR A 432 7.57 -26.05 2.49
N ALA A 433 8.55 -25.15 2.38
CA ALA A 433 9.93 -25.53 2.07
C ALA A 433 10.52 -26.44 3.16
N TYR A 434 10.37 -26.08 4.44
CA TYR A 434 10.78 -26.91 5.56
C TYR A 434 10.08 -28.27 5.56
N ALA A 435 8.76 -28.31 5.32
CA ALA A 435 8.02 -29.57 5.22
C ALA A 435 8.53 -30.46 4.07
N LYS A 436 8.93 -29.86 2.94
CA LYS A 436 9.45 -30.60 1.78
C LYS A 436 10.86 -31.15 1.98
N VAL A 437 11.68 -30.53 2.82
CA VAL A 437 12.99 -31.08 3.23
C VAL A 437 12.90 -32.05 4.41
N GLY A 438 11.71 -32.23 5.00
CA GLY A 438 11.45 -33.17 6.10
C GLY A 438 11.53 -32.58 7.50
N ASP A 439 11.83 -31.29 7.64
CA ASP A 439 11.80 -30.60 8.95
C ASP A 439 10.37 -30.14 9.28
N PHE A 440 9.55 -31.10 9.67
CA PHE A 440 8.14 -30.87 9.98
C PHE A 440 7.94 -29.99 11.21
N ARG A 441 8.85 -30.04 12.19
CA ARG A 441 8.74 -29.24 13.41
C ARG A 441 8.83 -27.76 13.07
N GLN A 442 9.90 -27.37 12.38
CA GLN A 442 10.12 -25.98 11.97
C GLN A 442 9.00 -25.50 11.03
N ALA A 443 8.58 -26.35 10.09
CA ALA A 443 7.48 -26.07 9.17
C ALA A 443 6.19 -25.68 9.91
N ILE A 444 5.81 -26.48 10.90
CA ILE A 444 4.60 -26.31 11.69
C ILE A 444 4.68 -25.05 12.55
N ASP A 445 5.81 -24.80 13.20
CA ASP A 445 6.02 -23.62 14.05
C ASP A 445 5.92 -22.33 13.25
N ILE A 446 6.53 -22.29 12.06
CA ILE A 446 6.46 -21.15 11.15
C ILE A 446 5.02 -20.86 10.73
N PHE A 447 4.28 -21.89 10.30
CA PHE A 447 2.90 -21.75 9.85
C PHE A 447 1.98 -21.28 10.97
N ARG A 448 2.14 -21.80 12.20
CA ARG A 448 1.32 -21.41 13.37
C ARG A 448 1.55 -19.98 13.82
N ALA A 449 2.76 -19.46 13.63
CA ALA A 449 3.07 -18.07 13.96
C ALA A 449 2.42 -17.05 12.98
N ILE A 450 1.80 -17.51 11.89
CA ILE A 450 1.06 -16.63 10.98
C ILE A 450 -0.23 -16.15 11.67
N PRO A 451 -0.45 -14.83 11.81
CA PRO A 451 -1.70 -14.30 12.34
C PRO A 451 -2.89 -14.77 11.49
N GLU A 452 -3.91 -15.33 12.13
CA GLU A 452 -5.05 -15.92 11.44
C GLU A 452 -5.84 -14.91 10.59
N GLU A 453 -5.89 -13.65 11.04
CA GLU A 453 -6.44 -12.54 10.28
C GLU A 453 -5.80 -12.36 8.89
N LYS A 454 -4.55 -12.80 8.71
CA LYS A 454 -3.87 -12.80 7.41
C LYS A 454 -4.23 -14.01 6.54
N LEU A 455 -4.72 -15.10 7.12
CA LEU A 455 -5.08 -16.36 6.44
C LEU A 455 -6.51 -16.35 5.87
N SER A 456 -6.84 -15.36 5.04
CA SER A 456 -8.19 -15.25 4.47
C SER A 456 -8.46 -16.22 3.32
N SER A 457 -9.57 -16.96 3.38
CA SER A 457 -10.09 -17.75 2.26
C SER A 457 -10.49 -16.92 1.04
N LYS A 458 -10.82 -15.63 1.20
CA LYS A 458 -11.09 -14.73 0.07
C LYS A 458 -9.84 -14.46 -0.78
N ASN A 459 -8.63 -14.64 -0.22
CA ASN A 459 -7.38 -14.53 -0.96
C ASN A 459 -7.06 -15.90 -1.57
N VAL A 460 -7.52 -16.10 -2.82
CA VAL A 460 -7.48 -17.40 -3.51
C VAL A 460 -6.06 -17.98 -3.59
N PRO A 461 -5.02 -17.24 -4.01
CA PRO A 461 -3.65 -17.74 -4.01
C PRO A 461 -3.17 -18.16 -2.62
N LEU A 462 -3.43 -17.36 -1.59
CA LEU A 462 -2.97 -17.68 -0.24
C LEU A 462 -3.64 -18.95 0.31
N TRP A 463 -4.93 -19.13 -0.01
CA TRP A 463 -5.65 -20.36 0.34
C TRP A 463 -5.06 -21.58 -0.38
N LYS A 464 -4.67 -21.44 -1.66
CA LYS A 464 -3.95 -22.50 -2.39
C LYS A 464 -2.57 -22.78 -1.80
N ASP A 465 -1.78 -21.75 -1.47
CA ASP A 465 -0.47 -21.95 -0.81
C ASP A 465 -0.62 -22.70 0.51
N ARG A 466 -1.70 -22.43 1.27
CA ARG A 466 -2.02 -23.18 2.49
C ARG A 466 -2.35 -24.64 2.19
N ALA A 467 -3.11 -24.92 1.13
CA ALA A 467 -3.39 -26.30 0.74
C ALA A 467 -2.11 -27.05 0.32
N ASP A 468 -1.21 -26.37 -0.41
CA ASP A 468 0.09 -26.91 -0.81
C ASP A 468 0.95 -27.26 0.43
N PHE A 469 0.92 -26.41 1.47
CA PHE A 469 1.56 -26.68 2.76
C PHE A 469 0.97 -27.91 3.46
N LEU A 470 -0.35 -28.00 3.61
CA LEU A 470 -1.01 -29.14 4.25
C LEU A 470 -0.71 -30.45 3.51
N GLN A 471 -0.71 -30.41 2.18
CA GLN A 471 -0.32 -31.56 1.36
C GLN A 471 1.14 -31.98 1.59
N ALA A 472 2.04 -31.03 1.87
CA ALA A 472 3.43 -31.34 2.23
C ALA A 472 3.57 -32.02 3.60
N LEU A 473 2.58 -31.86 4.50
CA LEU A 473 2.56 -32.50 5.82
C LEU A 473 1.96 -33.91 5.84
N LYS A 474 1.37 -34.40 4.74
CA LYS A 474 0.77 -35.75 4.71
C LYS A 474 1.71 -36.88 5.16
N PRO A 475 3.00 -36.90 4.78
CA PRO A 475 3.93 -37.92 5.28
C PRO A 475 4.09 -37.88 6.81
N PHE A 476 4.14 -36.68 7.38
CA PHE A 476 4.18 -36.48 8.84
C PHE A 476 2.91 -37.00 9.51
N ILE A 477 1.74 -36.62 8.97
CA ILE A 477 0.44 -37.07 9.49
C ILE A 477 0.32 -38.58 9.44
N ALA A 478 0.66 -39.21 8.31
CA ALA A 478 0.60 -40.66 8.15
C ALA A 478 1.52 -41.39 9.15
N SER A 479 2.74 -40.87 9.35
CA SER A 479 3.68 -41.43 10.34
C SER A 479 3.15 -41.31 11.77
N LYS A 480 2.66 -40.12 12.15
CA LYS A 480 2.08 -39.87 13.49
C LYS A 480 0.85 -40.72 13.74
N MET A 481 -0.06 -40.82 12.77
CA MET A 481 -1.25 -41.68 12.86
C MET A 481 -0.88 -43.16 13.06
N LYS A 482 0.06 -43.67 12.26
CA LYS A 482 0.51 -45.07 12.37
C LYS A 482 1.08 -45.36 13.76
N ASN A 483 1.92 -44.47 14.28
CA ASN A 483 2.52 -44.61 15.61
C ASN A 483 1.47 -44.52 16.71
N ALA A 484 0.53 -43.58 16.61
CA ALA A 484 -0.54 -43.39 17.58
C ALA A 484 -1.44 -44.64 17.71
N VAL A 485 -1.84 -45.22 16.58
CA VAL A 485 -2.64 -46.46 16.55
C VAL A 485 -1.88 -47.64 17.15
N ALA A 486 -0.58 -47.76 16.87
CA ALA A 486 0.25 -48.82 17.46
C ALA A 486 0.37 -48.67 19.00
N LEU A 487 0.59 -47.45 19.50
CA LEU A 487 0.64 -47.15 20.94
C LEU A 487 -0.69 -47.41 21.62
N LYS A 488 -1.79 -47.04 20.97
CA LYS A 488 -3.15 -47.33 21.44
C LYS A 488 -3.39 -48.83 21.58
N ALA A 489 -2.98 -49.62 20.59
CA ALA A 489 -3.10 -51.08 20.63
C ALA A 489 -2.27 -51.71 21.77
N GLN A 490 -1.17 -51.06 22.18
CA GLN A 490 -0.35 -51.46 23.33
C GLN A 490 -0.91 -50.96 24.69
N GLY A 491 -2.06 -50.30 24.72
CA GLY A 491 -2.63 -49.70 25.94
C GLY A 491 -1.90 -48.44 26.43
N ARG A 492 -0.95 -47.90 25.65
CA ARG A 492 -0.16 -46.70 25.99
C ARG A 492 -0.90 -45.43 25.62
N TYR A 493 -2.07 -45.23 26.22
CA TYR A 493 -3.03 -44.19 25.83
C TYR A 493 -2.48 -42.77 25.90
N LYS A 494 -1.72 -42.41 26.94
CA LYS A 494 -1.14 -41.06 27.08
C LYS A 494 -0.22 -40.70 25.91
N GLU A 495 0.58 -41.66 25.45
CA GLU A 495 1.52 -41.45 24.36
C GLU A 495 0.81 -41.43 23.01
N ALA A 496 -0.21 -42.28 22.82
CA ALA A 496 -1.07 -42.23 21.65
C ALA A 496 -1.76 -40.86 21.51
N LEU A 497 -2.24 -40.28 22.62
CA LEU A 497 -2.88 -38.96 22.63
C LEU A 497 -1.91 -37.80 22.32
N ILE A 498 -0.62 -37.95 22.62
CA ILE A 498 0.41 -36.98 22.21
C ILE A 498 0.55 -37.02 20.68
N GLU A 499 0.69 -38.21 20.10
CA GLU A 499 0.84 -38.39 18.65
C GLU A 499 -0.42 -37.94 17.88
N PHE A 500 -1.62 -38.35 18.31
CA PHE A 500 -2.88 -37.84 17.74
C PHE A 500 -3.03 -36.32 17.93
N GLY A 501 -2.58 -35.83 19.08
CA GLY A 501 -2.54 -34.40 19.38
C GLY A 501 -1.69 -33.61 18.38
N ASP A 502 -0.56 -34.14 17.95
CA ASP A 502 0.26 -33.51 16.91
C ASP A 502 -0.45 -33.48 15.56
N VAL A 503 -1.19 -34.53 15.21
CA VAL A 503 -2.00 -34.59 13.99
C VAL A 503 -3.13 -33.56 14.03
N LEU A 504 -3.87 -33.45 15.14
CA LEU A 504 -4.97 -32.47 15.30
C LEU A 504 -4.54 -31.03 14.99
N LYS A 505 -3.28 -30.69 15.26
CA LYS A 505 -2.78 -29.33 15.06
C LYS A 505 -2.60 -28.97 13.56
N VAL A 506 -2.55 -29.96 12.67
CA VAL A 506 -2.28 -29.77 11.23
C VAL A 506 -3.27 -30.46 10.30
N ALA A 507 -4.17 -31.28 10.84
CA ALA A 507 -5.14 -32.06 10.09
C ALA A 507 -6.11 -31.20 9.25
N ASP A 508 -6.43 -31.70 8.06
CA ASP A 508 -7.59 -31.25 7.28
C ASP A 508 -8.91 -31.80 7.84
N ALA A 509 -10.05 -31.50 7.20
CA ALA A 509 -11.37 -31.90 7.69
C ALA A 509 -11.54 -33.43 7.79
N LYS A 510 -11.04 -34.18 6.81
CA LYS A 510 -11.16 -35.65 6.78
C LYS A 510 -10.24 -36.28 7.82
N GLU A 511 -9.03 -35.75 7.94
CA GLU A 511 -8.04 -36.19 8.93
C GLU A 511 -8.53 -35.88 10.36
N LEU A 512 -9.20 -34.73 10.57
CA LEU A 512 -9.80 -34.35 11.85
C LEU A 512 -10.89 -35.33 12.31
N GLU A 513 -11.74 -35.81 11.40
CA GLU A 513 -12.76 -36.80 11.73
C GLU A 513 -12.13 -38.12 12.17
N ALA A 514 -11.16 -38.62 11.40
CA ALA A 514 -10.46 -39.87 11.72
C ALA A 514 -9.74 -39.78 13.08
N VAL A 515 -8.98 -38.71 13.31
CA VAL A 515 -8.24 -38.51 14.56
C VAL A 515 -9.19 -38.28 15.74
N GLY A 516 -10.28 -37.53 15.52
CA GLY A 516 -11.27 -37.26 16.55
C GLY A 516 -11.93 -38.53 17.08
N SER A 517 -12.31 -39.44 16.17
CA SER A 517 -12.88 -40.74 16.55
C SER A 517 -11.90 -41.59 17.36
N GLU A 518 -10.63 -41.64 16.96
CA GLU A 518 -9.60 -42.38 17.69
C GLU A 518 -9.37 -41.84 19.11
N ILE A 519 -9.37 -40.51 19.27
CA ILE A 519 -9.23 -39.84 20.57
C ILE A 519 -10.46 -40.08 21.44
N ALA A 520 -11.66 -39.97 20.88
CA ALA A 520 -12.91 -40.20 21.62
C ALA A 520 -12.95 -41.63 22.20
N ASP A 521 -12.58 -42.64 21.42
CA ASP A 521 -12.50 -44.03 21.89
C ASP A 521 -11.45 -44.21 23.01
N ILE A 522 -10.30 -43.51 22.95
CA ILE A 522 -9.34 -43.51 24.05
C ILE A 522 -9.95 -42.87 25.31
N MET A 523 -10.68 -41.77 25.17
CA MET A 523 -11.27 -41.05 26.31
C MET A 523 -12.36 -41.85 27.01
N GLU A 524 -13.09 -42.69 26.29
CA GLU A 524 -14.06 -43.62 26.86
C GLU A 524 -13.39 -44.74 27.66
N ARG A 525 -12.31 -45.33 27.12
CA ARG A 525 -11.57 -46.44 27.76
C ARG A 525 -10.66 -46.01 28.89
N ALA A 526 -10.12 -44.78 28.83
CA ALA A 526 -9.19 -44.24 29.82
C ALA A 526 -9.52 -42.77 30.16
N PRO A 527 -10.60 -42.50 30.92
CA PRO A 527 -11.01 -41.14 31.27
C PRO A 527 -9.95 -40.34 32.03
N SER A 528 -9.07 -41.01 32.78
CA SER A 528 -7.94 -40.38 33.49
C SER A 528 -6.91 -39.75 32.55
N ALA A 529 -6.90 -40.12 31.28
CA ALA A 529 -6.08 -39.50 30.24
C ALA A 529 -6.61 -38.11 29.82
N ALA A 530 -7.81 -37.72 30.23
CA ALA A 530 -8.37 -36.37 30.04
C ALA A 530 -7.83 -35.32 31.02
N ASN A 531 -6.92 -35.70 31.92
CA ASN A 531 -6.31 -34.76 32.86
C ASN A 531 -5.35 -33.80 32.14
N LEU A 532 -5.59 -32.49 32.31
CA LEU A 532 -4.70 -31.45 31.81
C LEU A 532 -3.33 -31.54 32.48
N SER A 533 -2.26 -31.33 31.72
CA SER A 533 -0.95 -31.04 32.30
C SER A 533 -1.01 -29.74 33.13
N GLU A 534 -0.12 -29.61 34.12
CA GLU A 534 -0.01 -28.39 34.96
C GLU A 534 0.07 -27.11 34.11
N GLU A 535 0.87 -27.14 33.03
CA GLU A 535 1.03 -26.01 32.11
C GLU A 535 -0.26 -25.70 31.33
N ALA A 536 -0.92 -26.71 30.77
CA ALA A 536 -2.17 -26.52 30.05
C ALA A 536 -3.29 -26.04 30.99
N ARG A 537 -3.32 -26.55 32.22
CA ARG A 537 -4.26 -26.17 33.28
C ARG A 537 -4.09 -24.71 33.67
N LYS A 538 -2.84 -24.25 33.87
CA LYS A 538 -2.52 -22.84 34.15
C LYS A 538 -3.07 -21.90 33.08
N HIS A 539 -2.86 -22.23 31.81
CA HIS A 539 -3.39 -21.45 30.68
C HIS A 539 -4.93 -21.49 30.61
N SER A 540 -5.54 -22.65 30.85
CA SER A 540 -7.01 -22.79 30.88
C SER A 540 -7.62 -21.91 31.98
N LEU A 541 -7.12 -21.98 33.21
CA LEU A 541 -7.61 -21.19 34.35
C LEU A 541 -7.45 -19.68 34.11
N ARG A 542 -6.31 -19.26 33.53
CA ARG A 542 -6.12 -17.85 33.16
C ARG A 542 -7.11 -17.40 32.08
N GLY A 543 -7.40 -18.27 31.12
CA GLY A 543 -8.44 -18.04 30.11
C GLY A 543 -9.83 -17.88 30.72
N GLU A 544 -10.20 -18.72 31.69
CA GLU A 544 -11.46 -18.64 32.44
C GLU A 544 -11.56 -17.31 33.21
N MET A 545 -10.55 -16.96 34.01
CA MET A 545 -10.51 -15.69 34.75
C MET A 545 -10.62 -14.46 33.82
N LEU A 546 -9.91 -14.45 32.69
CA LEU A 546 -9.98 -13.35 31.71
C LEU A 546 -11.35 -13.26 31.04
N THR A 547 -12.03 -14.40 30.88
CA THR A 547 -13.40 -14.46 30.34
C THR A 547 -14.38 -13.76 31.26
N GLU A 548 -14.29 -14.04 32.57
CA GLU A 548 -15.11 -13.39 33.61
C GLU A 548 -14.87 -11.88 33.66
N GLN A 549 -13.63 -11.44 33.44
CA GLN A 549 -13.27 -10.02 33.35
C GLN A 549 -13.70 -9.35 32.03
N GLY A 550 -14.34 -10.07 31.10
CA GLY A 550 -14.72 -9.55 29.78
C GLY A 550 -13.55 -9.31 28.82
N LYS A 551 -12.33 -9.76 29.17
CA LYS A 551 -11.10 -9.60 28.35
C LYS A 551 -10.99 -10.72 27.32
N PHE A 552 -11.97 -10.81 26.43
CA PHE A 552 -12.14 -11.94 25.51
C PHE A 552 -10.94 -12.17 24.57
N GLU A 553 -10.25 -11.12 24.12
CA GLU A 553 -9.08 -11.30 23.24
C GLU A 553 -7.91 -11.96 23.96
N ASP A 554 -7.67 -11.59 25.22
CA ASP A 554 -6.59 -12.19 26.01
C ASP A 554 -6.99 -13.60 26.47
N ALA A 555 -8.25 -13.82 26.82
CA ALA A 555 -8.78 -15.16 27.08
C ALA A 555 -8.55 -16.10 25.88
N ALA A 556 -8.84 -15.64 24.65
CA ALA A 556 -8.60 -16.41 23.43
C ALA A 556 -7.11 -16.79 23.24
N LYS A 557 -6.17 -15.89 23.59
CA LYS A 557 -4.73 -16.18 23.54
C LYS A 557 -4.34 -17.26 24.55
N GLU A 558 -4.85 -17.21 25.77
CA GLU A 558 -4.56 -18.20 26.81
C GLU A 558 -5.15 -19.56 26.47
N TYR A 559 -6.41 -19.63 26.00
CA TYR A 559 -6.97 -20.89 25.51
C TYR A 559 -6.19 -21.48 24.33
N ARG A 560 -5.67 -20.63 23.43
CA ARG A 560 -4.81 -21.11 22.34
C ARG A 560 -3.53 -21.77 22.86
N LYS A 561 -2.89 -21.24 23.90
CA LYS A 561 -1.72 -21.85 24.55
C LYS A 561 -2.07 -23.17 25.23
N ALA A 562 -3.23 -23.21 25.92
CA ALA A 562 -3.73 -24.45 26.52
C ALA A 562 -3.95 -25.54 25.45
N ILE A 563 -4.62 -25.21 24.34
CA ILE A 563 -4.87 -26.13 23.22
C ILE A 563 -3.56 -26.60 22.57
N GLN A 564 -2.55 -25.73 22.46
CA GLN A 564 -1.24 -26.12 21.93
C GLN A 564 -0.55 -27.19 22.79
N THR A 565 -0.75 -27.11 24.10
CA THR A 565 -0.15 -28.00 25.09
C THR A 565 -0.93 -29.30 25.22
N ALA A 566 -2.27 -29.22 25.19
CA ALA A 566 -3.17 -30.37 25.37
C ALA A 566 -4.26 -30.40 24.27
N PRO A 567 -3.90 -30.66 23.00
CA PRO A 567 -4.81 -30.61 21.85
C PRO A 567 -5.89 -31.69 21.86
N HIS A 568 -5.73 -32.77 22.63
CA HIS A 568 -6.73 -33.85 22.72
C HIS A 568 -7.87 -33.53 23.72
N ILE A 569 -7.81 -32.41 24.45
CA ILE A 569 -8.79 -32.07 25.50
C ILE A 569 -9.95 -31.27 24.93
N ALA A 570 -11.10 -31.93 24.77
CA ALA A 570 -12.31 -31.34 24.20
C ALA A 570 -12.78 -30.04 24.88
N LYS A 571 -12.75 -29.97 26.22
CA LYS A 571 -13.20 -28.79 27.00
C LYS A 571 -12.51 -27.49 26.58
N LEU A 572 -11.23 -27.55 26.20
CA LEU A 572 -10.49 -26.36 25.76
C LEU A 572 -11.05 -25.78 24.46
N TYR A 573 -11.46 -26.64 23.52
CA TYR A 573 -12.08 -26.24 22.26
C TYR A 573 -13.47 -25.64 22.48
N PHE A 574 -14.27 -26.22 23.37
CA PHE A 574 -15.58 -25.67 23.74
C PHE A 574 -15.46 -24.25 24.28
N ASN A 575 -14.57 -24.04 25.28
CA ASN A 575 -14.36 -22.72 25.86
C ASN A 575 -13.82 -21.73 24.82
N ALA A 576 -12.82 -22.11 24.03
CA ALA A 576 -12.29 -21.28 22.96
C ALA A 576 -13.36 -20.89 21.94
N ALA A 577 -14.26 -21.82 21.57
CA ALA A 577 -15.36 -21.56 20.64
C ALA A 577 -16.30 -20.47 21.16
N LEU A 578 -16.72 -20.55 22.42
CA LEU A 578 -17.60 -19.56 23.04
C LEU A 578 -16.97 -18.17 23.06
N ILE A 579 -15.67 -18.07 23.38
CA ILE A 579 -14.93 -16.80 23.35
C ILE A 579 -14.88 -16.21 21.95
N HIS A 580 -14.60 -17.02 20.94
CA HIS A 580 -14.60 -16.55 19.55
C HIS A 580 -16.00 -16.13 19.10
N GLY A 581 -17.06 -16.79 19.59
CA GLY A 581 -18.44 -16.38 19.38
C GLY A 581 -18.74 -15.00 19.97
N LYS A 582 -18.28 -14.72 21.21
CA LYS A 582 -18.39 -13.40 21.85
C LYS A 582 -17.61 -12.31 21.10
N LEU A 583 -16.46 -12.66 20.54
CA LEU A 583 -15.66 -11.80 19.67
C LEU A 583 -16.25 -11.61 18.27
N LYS A 584 -17.40 -12.24 17.95
CA LYS A 584 -18.01 -12.29 16.61
C LYS A 584 -17.06 -12.86 15.53
N LYS A 585 -16.09 -13.67 15.95
CA LYS A 585 -15.18 -14.44 15.09
C LYS A 585 -15.84 -15.78 14.76
N TYR A 586 -17.00 -15.72 14.10
CA TYR A 586 -17.86 -16.88 13.86
C TYR A 586 -17.18 -18.04 13.11
N PRO A 587 -16.37 -17.82 12.05
CA PRO A 587 -15.65 -18.92 11.40
C PRO A 587 -14.76 -19.71 12.37
N GLN A 588 -14.07 -19.01 13.28
CA GLN A 588 -13.23 -19.64 14.30
C GLN A 588 -14.06 -20.35 15.35
N ALA A 589 -15.13 -19.71 15.83
CA ALA A 589 -16.04 -20.28 16.82
C ALA A 589 -16.62 -21.61 16.32
N ILE A 590 -17.08 -21.63 15.06
CA ILE A 590 -17.59 -22.83 14.39
C ILE A 590 -16.51 -23.91 14.32
N ARG A 591 -15.29 -23.57 13.87
CA ARG A 591 -14.19 -24.54 13.76
C ARG A 591 -13.85 -25.17 15.11
N TYR A 592 -13.69 -24.37 16.16
CA TYR A 592 -13.41 -24.89 17.50
C TYR A 592 -14.55 -25.75 18.03
N MET A 593 -15.81 -25.35 17.82
CA MET A 593 -16.98 -26.12 18.27
C MET A 593 -17.14 -27.43 17.50
N GLN A 594 -16.82 -27.44 16.21
CA GLN A 594 -16.79 -28.67 15.42
C GLN A 594 -15.71 -29.63 15.93
N THR A 595 -14.50 -29.14 16.23
CA THR A 595 -13.47 -29.99 16.85
C THR A 595 -13.90 -30.50 18.22
N TYR A 596 -14.57 -29.69 19.03
CA TYR A 596 -15.17 -30.14 20.30
C TYR A 596 -16.12 -31.33 20.09
N LEU A 597 -17.06 -31.20 19.14
CA LEU A 597 -18.03 -32.25 18.81
C LEU A 597 -17.39 -33.53 18.26
N LEU A 598 -16.23 -33.42 17.60
CA LEU A 598 -15.46 -34.59 17.15
C LEU A 598 -14.74 -35.30 18.30
N LEU A 599 -14.21 -34.54 19.27
CA LEU A 599 -13.46 -35.08 20.40
C LEU A 599 -14.36 -35.61 21.53
N ALA A 600 -15.59 -35.10 21.63
CA ALA A 600 -16.56 -35.50 22.65
C ALA A 600 -17.98 -35.58 22.05
N PRO A 601 -18.24 -36.55 21.14
CA PRO A 601 -19.52 -36.66 20.45
C PRO A 601 -20.69 -36.94 21.40
N GLU A 602 -20.45 -37.71 22.46
CA GLU A 602 -21.45 -38.10 23.48
C GLU A 602 -21.54 -37.12 24.66
N ALA A 603 -20.95 -35.92 24.56
CA ALA A 603 -21.03 -34.95 25.62
C ALA A 603 -22.50 -34.53 25.89
N PRO A 604 -22.93 -34.35 27.16
CA PRO A 604 -24.32 -34.00 27.48
C PRO A 604 -24.84 -32.73 26.79
N ASN A 605 -23.95 -31.78 26.48
CA ASN A 605 -24.26 -30.54 25.79
C ASN A 605 -24.02 -30.59 24.26
N ALA A 606 -23.73 -31.75 23.67
CA ALA A 606 -23.37 -31.87 22.25
C ALA A 606 -24.48 -31.36 21.32
N ARG A 607 -25.75 -31.60 21.66
CA ARG A 607 -26.89 -31.06 20.90
C ARG A 607 -26.92 -29.54 20.93
N ALA A 608 -26.77 -28.93 22.11
CA ALA A 608 -26.71 -27.48 22.25
C ALA A 608 -25.50 -26.86 21.52
N ALA A 609 -24.36 -27.56 21.49
CA ALA A 609 -23.19 -27.15 20.74
C ALA A 609 -23.44 -27.17 19.21
N LYS A 610 -24.13 -28.19 18.68
CA LYS A 610 -24.56 -28.24 17.27
C LYS A 610 -25.50 -27.07 16.93
N ASP A 611 -26.50 -26.81 17.78
CA ASP A 611 -27.42 -25.67 17.60
C ASP A 611 -26.68 -24.33 17.59
N GLN A 612 -25.65 -24.19 18.43
CA GLN A 612 -24.82 -22.99 18.48
C GLN A 612 -24.01 -22.78 17.20
N VAL A 613 -23.55 -23.85 16.55
CA VAL A 613 -22.89 -23.77 15.23
C VAL A 613 -23.84 -23.20 14.19
N TYR A 614 -25.09 -23.70 14.12
CA TYR A 614 -26.10 -23.17 13.18
C TYR A 614 -26.39 -21.69 13.44
N LYS A 615 -26.53 -21.28 14.71
CA LYS A 615 -26.71 -19.86 15.08
C LYS A 615 -25.59 -18.99 14.55
N TRP A 616 -24.33 -19.41 14.69
CA TRP A 616 -23.19 -18.65 14.16
C TRP A 616 -23.15 -18.64 12.62
N GLN A 617 -23.56 -19.71 11.96
CA GLN A 617 -23.69 -19.74 10.50
C GLN A 617 -24.72 -18.71 10.01
N PHE A 618 -25.90 -18.66 10.63
CA PHE A 618 -26.93 -17.66 10.31
C PHE A 618 -26.46 -16.22 10.56
N MET A 619 -25.68 -15.97 11.63
CA MET A 619 -25.13 -14.64 11.89
C MET A 619 -24.15 -14.21 10.80
N MET A 620 -23.33 -15.13 10.26
CA MET A 620 -22.44 -14.82 9.13
C MET A 620 -23.19 -14.53 7.83
N GLU A 621 -24.37 -15.12 7.62
CA GLU A 621 -25.19 -14.86 6.44
C GLU A 621 -25.82 -13.47 6.49
N LYS A 622 -26.25 -13.01 7.67
CA LYS A 622 -26.78 -11.64 7.86
C LYS A 622 -25.72 -10.53 7.72
N GLU A 623 -24.44 -10.86 7.87
CA GLU A 623 -23.32 -9.91 7.74
C GLU A 623 -22.78 -9.78 6.29
N LYS A 624 -23.26 -10.60 5.35
CA LYS A 624 -22.96 -10.49 3.92
C LYS A 624 -23.91 -9.51 3.25
#